data_AF-A0A2G9HEC8-F1
#
_entry.id   AF-A0A2G9HEC8-F1
#
_cell.length_a   1.000
_cell.length_b   1.000
_cell.length_c   1.000
_cell.angle_alpha   90.00
_cell.angle_beta   90.00
_cell.angle_gamma   90.00
#
_symmetry.space_group_name_H-M   'P 1'
#
loop_
_entity.id
_entity.type
_entity.pdbx_description
1 polymer ?
#
loop_
_entity_poly.entity_id
_entity_poly.type
_entity_poly.pdbx_seq_one_letter_code
_entity_poly.pdbx_strand_id
1 'polypeptide(L)'
;MEEHVGQPPECMRMVLFEEIYLLKRLLEDLKGTVDGLLEFVEGRVTSISQDVEALTDVVNIKIDAITTDVRLLKRAVVSDTANNRPSSSKVKVPKPKPFGGARSAKELKIFLWDMKNYFQAAKVPDGEKVFITIMYLVGDAKF
;
A
#
# COMPACT_ATOMS: atom_id res chain seq x y z
N MET A 1 43.83 -71.89 -23.36
CA MET A 1 44.68 -70.86 -23.96
C MET A 1 44.59 -69.67 -23.03
N GLU A 2 45.56 -69.55 -22.12
CA GLU A 2 45.65 -68.38 -21.24
C GLU A 2 46.52 -67.35 -21.94
N GLU A 3 45.93 -66.17 -22.18
CA GLU A 3 46.60 -65.03 -22.79
C GLU A 3 47.52 -64.41 -21.74
N HIS A 4 48.82 -64.76 -21.78
CA HIS A 4 49.82 -64.06 -21.00
C HIS A 4 49.95 -62.63 -21.51
N VAL A 5 49.21 -61.71 -20.88
CA VAL A 5 49.42 -60.28 -21.00
C VAL A 5 50.81 -59.98 -20.42
N GLY A 6 51.80 -59.87 -21.31
CA GLY A 6 53.18 -59.56 -20.96
C GLY A 6 53.27 -58.21 -20.24
N GLN A 7 53.98 -58.20 -19.13
CA GLN A 7 54.16 -57.00 -18.30
C GLN A 7 54.87 -55.90 -19.13
N PRO A 8 54.38 -54.64 -19.12
CA PRO A 8 54.84 -53.61 -20.04
C PRO A 8 56.34 -53.29 -19.87
N PRO A 9 57.03 -52.86 -20.95
CA PRO A 9 58.46 -52.54 -20.93
C PRO A 9 58.81 -51.53 -19.84
N GLU A 10 60.01 -51.67 -19.26
CA GLU A 10 60.47 -50.88 -18.12
C GLU A 10 60.54 -49.36 -18.41
N CYS A 11 60.88 -48.97 -19.64
CA CYS A 11 60.85 -47.58 -20.08
C CYS A 11 59.44 -46.97 -20.05
N MET A 12 58.41 -47.76 -20.39
CA MET A 12 57.02 -47.34 -20.33
C MET A 12 56.54 -47.17 -18.89
N ARG A 13 57.00 -48.02 -17.96
CA ARG A 13 56.67 -47.91 -16.54
C ARG A 13 57.16 -46.59 -15.94
N MET A 14 58.38 -46.16 -16.26
CA MET A 14 58.92 -44.89 -15.75
C MET A 14 58.11 -43.67 -16.20
N VAL A 15 57.70 -43.62 -17.47
CA VAL A 15 56.85 -42.53 -18.00
C VAL A 15 55.50 -42.49 -17.29
N LEU A 16 54.86 -43.64 -17.09
CA LEU A 16 53.59 -43.73 -16.37
C LEU A 16 53.72 -43.24 -14.91
N PHE A 17 54.85 -43.52 -14.24
CA PHE A 17 55.09 -43.00 -12.89
C PHE A 17 55.20 -41.47 -12.84
N GLU A 18 55.87 -40.85 -13.82
CA GLU A 18 55.95 -39.39 -13.92
C GLU A 18 54.58 -38.76 -14.21
N GLU A 19 53.80 -39.33 -15.14
CA GLU A 19 52.45 -38.86 -15.44
C GLU A 19 51.51 -38.96 -14.23
N ILE A 20 51.56 -40.08 -13.48
CA ILE A 20 50.80 -40.25 -12.24
C ILE A 20 51.20 -39.20 -11.20
N TYR A 21 52.50 -38.91 -11.08
CA TYR A 21 52.99 -37.89 -10.16
C TYR A 21 52.48 -36.49 -10.54
N LEU A 22 52.51 -36.14 -11.82
CA LEU A 22 51.99 -34.87 -12.33
C LEU A 22 50.48 -34.73 -12.13
N LEU A 23 49.71 -35.79 -12.42
CA LEU A 23 48.27 -35.81 -12.20
C LEU A 23 47.91 -35.62 -10.73
N LYS A 24 48.64 -36.28 -9.81
CA LYS A 24 48.43 -36.11 -8.38
C LYS A 24 48.69 -34.65 -7.95
N ARG A 25 49.76 -34.03 -8.45
CA ARG A 25 50.07 -32.64 -8.17
C ARG A 25 48.99 -31.68 -8.67
N LEU A 26 48.51 -31.88 -9.90
CA LEU A 26 47.41 -31.07 -10.45
C LEU A 26 46.10 -31.23 -9.66
N LEU A 27 45.82 -32.43 -9.16
CA LEU A 27 44.66 -32.68 -8.31
C LEU A 27 44.78 -31.94 -6.97
N GLU A 28 45.97 -31.89 -6.37
CA GLU A 28 46.23 -31.14 -5.14
C GLU A 28 46.09 -29.62 -5.37
N ASP A 29 46.63 -29.09 -6.48
CA ASP A 29 46.50 -27.67 -6.85
C ASP A 29 45.03 -27.29 -7.13
N LEU A 30 44.30 -28.14 -7.85
CA LEU A 30 42.87 -27.94 -8.13
C LEU A 30 42.06 -27.96 -6.83
N LYS A 31 42.36 -28.90 -5.93
CA LYS A 31 41.72 -28.97 -4.62
C LYS A 31 41.93 -27.67 -3.84
N GLY A 32 43.18 -27.17 -3.78
CA GLY A 32 43.48 -25.90 -3.11
C GLY A 32 42.74 -24.71 -3.75
N THR A 33 42.59 -24.72 -5.07
CA THR A 33 41.81 -23.70 -5.79
C THR A 33 40.32 -23.75 -5.40
N VAL A 34 39.75 -24.95 -5.29
CA VAL A 34 38.36 -25.15 -4.87
C VAL A 34 38.16 -24.75 -3.40
N ASP A 35 39.08 -25.11 -2.51
CA ASP A 35 39.03 -24.75 -1.10
C ASP A 35 39.08 -23.21 -0.93
N GLY A 36 39.96 -22.51 -1.65
CA GLY A 36 40.02 -21.06 -1.62
C GLY A 36 38.77 -20.38 -2.19
N LEU A 37 38.16 -20.95 -3.23
CA LEU A 37 36.87 -20.47 -3.76
C LEU A 37 35.74 -20.67 -2.74
N LEU A 38 35.74 -21.80 -2.02
CA LEU A 38 34.75 -22.09 -0.98
C LEU A 38 34.84 -21.06 0.15
N GLU A 39 36.04 -20.82 0.69
CA GLU A 39 36.26 -19.81 1.73
C GLU A 39 35.84 -18.41 1.27
N PHE A 40 36.16 -18.05 0.02
CA PHE A 40 35.74 -16.77 -0.55
C PHE A 40 34.21 -16.64 -0.65
N VAL A 41 33.53 -17.69 -1.12
CA VAL A 41 32.07 -17.72 -1.23
C VAL A 41 31.42 -17.68 0.15
N GLU A 42 31.92 -18.42 1.12
CA GLU A 42 31.44 -18.38 2.51
C GLU A 42 31.61 -16.97 3.12
N GLY A 43 32.75 -16.33 2.89
CA GLY A 43 32.98 -14.93 3.28
C GLY A 43 32.01 -13.95 2.62
N ARG A 44 31.73 -14.13 1.33
CA ARG A 44 30.73 -13.34 0.61
C ARG A 44 29.32 -13.55 1.14
N VAL A 45 28.94 -14.80 1.42
CA VAL A 45 27.61 -15.16 1.94
C VAL A 45 27.39 -14.59 3.34
N THR A 46 28.37 -14.72 4.22
CA THR A 46 28.30 -14.15 5.59
C THR A 46 28.19 -12.63 5.58
N SER A 47 28.98 -11.94 4.75
CA SER A 47 28.88 -10.48 4.57
C SER A 47 27.49 -10.06 4.07
N ILE A 48 26.95 -10.74 3.05
CA ILE A 48 25.60 -10.45 2.54
C ILE A 48 24.54 -10.71 3.62
N SER A 49 24.68 -11.78 4.40
CA SER A 49 23.75 -12.08 5.51
C SER A 49 23.70 -10.95 6.53
N GLN A 50 24.86 -10.42 6.91
CA GLN A 50 24.97 -9.29 7.83
C GLN A 50 24.33 -8.01 7.25
N ASP A 51 24.57 -7.72 5.97
CA ASP A 51 23.97 -6.57 5.29
C ASP A 51 22.43 -6.69 5.22
N VAL A 52 21.92 -7.89 4.95
CA VAL A 52 20.48 -8.18 4.92
C VAL A 52 19.84 -8.05 6.30
N GLU A 53 20.51 -8.52 7.35
CA GLU A 53 20.05 -8.34 8.74
C GLU A 53 19.98 -6.85 9.11
N ALA A 54 21.05 -6.09 8.84
CA ALA A 54 21.07 -4.66 9.11
C ALA A 54 20.00 -3.90 8.33
N LEU A 55 19.76 -4.26 7.06
CA LEU A 55 18.70 -3.66 6.26
C LEU A 55 17.31 -4.01 6.80
N THR A 56 17.11 -5.26 7.24
CA THR A 56 15.87 -5.72 7.87
C THR A 56 15.55 -4.90 9.11
N ASP A 57 16.54 -4.66 9.97
CA ASP A 57 16.38 -3.84 11.18
C ASP A 57 15.95 -2.41 10.85
N VAL A 58 16.61 -1.78 9.88
CA VAL A 58 16.25 -0.42 9.42
C VAL A 58 14.83 -0.36 8.88
N VAL A 59 14.41 -1.37 8.13
CA VAL A 59 13.05 -1.45 7.58
C VAL A 59 12.02 -1.60 8.71
N ASN A 60 12.27 -2.46 9.68
CA ASN A 60 11.38 -2.65 10.84
C ASN A 60 11.20 -1.35 11.64
N ILE A 61 12.30 -0.65 11.93
CA ILE A 61 12.26 0.65 12.62
C ILE A 61 11.39 1.66 11.87
N LYS A 62 11.54 1.73 10.53
CA LYS A 62 10.74 2.64 9.71
C LYS A 62 9.27 2.25 9.65
N ILE A 63 8.96 0.95 9.59
CA ILE A 63 7.58 0.44 9.61
C ILE A 63 6.90 0.82 10.92
N ASP A 64 7.59 0.68 12.06
CA ASP A 64 7.04 1.05 13.37
C ASP A 64 6.79 2.56 13.50
N ALA A 65 7.72 3.38 12.99
CA ALA A 65 7.55 4.83 12.93
C ALA A 65 6.33 5.21 12.08
N ILE A 66 6.23 4.69 10.86
CA ILE A 66 5.08 4.94 9.96
C ILE A 66 3.77 4.47 10.58
N THR A 67 3.78 3.29 11.21
CA THR A 67 2.60 2.74 11.89
C THR A 67 2.14 3.65 13.03
N THR A 68 3.08 4.24 13.77
CA THR A 68 2.80 5.20 14.84
C THR A 68 2.20 6.49 14.28
N ASP A 69 2.79 7.06 13.23
CA ASP A 69 2.30 8.27 12.58
C ASP A 69 0.89 8.10 12.01
N VAL A 70 0.63 6.97 11.35
CA VAL A 70 -0.70 6.63 10.82
C VAL A 70 -1.74 6.53 11.93
N ARG A 71 -1.39 5.95 13.08
CA ARG A 71 -2.30 5.88 14.25
C ARG A 71 -2.58 7.28 14.81
N LEU A 72 -1.57 8.14 14.89
CA LEU A 72 -1.71 9.51 15.36
C LEU A 72 -2.61 10.33 14.41
N LEU A 73 -2.36 10.27 13.11
CA LEU A 73 -3.16 10.94 12.09
C LEU A 73 -4.62 10.46 12.13
N LYS A 74 -4.85 9.15 12.23
CA LYS A 74 -6.20 8.58 12.36
C LYS A 74 -6.92 9.13 13.60
N ARG A 75 -6.23 9.26 14.73
CA ARG A 75 -6.79 9.88 15.94
C ARG A 75 -7.10 11.36 15.73
N ALA A 76 -6.17 12.13 15.15
CA ALA A 76 -6.36 13.55 14.87
C ALA A 76 -7.59 13.79 13.97
N VAL A 77 -7.74 13.00 12.90
CA VAL A 77 -8.91 13.06 12.01
C VAL A 77 -10.21 12.77 12.76
N VAL A 78 -10.24 11.74 13.61
CA VAL A 78 -11.44 11.43 14.42
C VAL A 78 -11.74 12.55 15.43
N SER A 79 -10.72 13.07 16.11
CA SER A 79 -10.85 14.19 17.05
C SER A 79 -11.31 15.48 16.38
N ASP A 80 -10.82 15.79 15.18
CA ASP A 80 -11.31 16.91 14.38
C ASP A 80 -12.76 16.70 13.94
N THR A 81 -13.19 15.49 13.58
CA THR A 81 -14.61 15.26 13.29
C THR A 81 -15.52 15.38 14.53
N ALA A 82 -14.98 15.14 15.73
CA ALA A 82 -15.71 15.31 16.98
C ALA A 82 -15.78 16.78 17.43
N ASN A 83 -14.69 17.55 17.27
CA ASN A 83 -14.59 18.96 17.65
C ASN A 83 -15.06 19.94 16.56
N ASN A 84 -14.97 19.55 15.29
CA ASN A 84 -15.58 20.23 14.13
C ASN A 84 -16.90 19.57 13.71
N ARG A 85 -17.63 18.94 14.63
CA ARG A 85 -19.08 19.09 14.52
C ARG A 85 -19.28 20.59 14.63
N PRO A 86 -19.63 21.31 13.55
CA PRO A 86 -19.80 22.74 13.67
C PRO A 86 -20.71 22.91 14.88
N SER A 87 -20.23 23.65 15.88
CA SER A 87 -21.13 24.32 16.79
C SER A 87 -21.96 25.17 15.83
N SER A 88 -23.01 24.56 15.30
CA SER A 88 -24.06 25.28 14.66
C SER A 88 -24.49 26.17 15.80
N SER A 89 -24.03 27.42 15.77
CA SER A 89 -24.91 28.50 16.12
C SER A 89 -26.22 28.06 15.49
N LYS A 90 -27.18 27.64 16.32
CA LYS A 90 -28.48 27.16 15.88
C LYS A 90 -29.22 28.39 15.37
N VAL A 91 -28.67 29.06 14.37
CA VAL A 91 -29.34 30.03 13.54
C VAL A 91 -30.43 29.21 12.89
N LYS A 92 -31.61 29.30 13.49
CA LYS A 92 -32.81 28.66 12.96
C LYS A 92 -32.97 29.20 11.55
N VAL A 93 -32.88 28.33 10.56
CA VAL A 93 -33.15 28.71 9.18
C VAL A 93 -34.61 29.21 9.13
N PRO A 94 -34.86 30.45 8.70
CA PRO A 94 -36.22 30.96 8.58
C PRO A 94 -37.04 30.08 7.63
N LYS A 95 -38.24 29.71 8.05
CA LYS A 95 -39.16 28.92 7.21
C LYS A 95 -39.71 29.78 6.06
N PRO A 96 -39.85 29.24 4.83
CA PRO A 96 -40.49 29.93 3.71
C PRO A 96 -41.94 30.31 4.02
N LYS A 97 -42.44 31.33 3.30
CA LYS A 97 -43.87 31.64 3.32
C LYS A 97 -44.65 30.58 2.51
N PRO A 98 -45.81 30.10 3.00
CA PRO A 98 -46.66 29.23 2.21
C PRO A 98 -47.20 29.93 0.95
N PHE A 99 -47.35 29.17 -0.13
CA PHE A 99 -47.94 29.65 -1.38
C PHE A 99 -49.38 29.21 -1.50
N GLY A 100 -50.28 30.19 -1.64
CA GLY A 100 -51.73 30.00 -1.64
C GLY A 100 -52.40 29.81 -3.00
N GLY A 101 -51.63 29.69 -4.09
CA GLY A 101 -52.18 29.51 -5.44
C GLY A 101 -52.52 30.81 -6.17
N ALA A 102 -51.94 31.94 -5.75
CA ALA A 102 -52.13 33.21 -6.45
C ALA A 102 -51.73 33.09 -7.93
N ARG A 103 -52.61 33.54 -8.84
CA ARG A 103 -52.37 33.59 -10.30
C ARG A 103 -51.43 34.75 -10.69
N SER A 104 -50.32 34.88 -9.96
CA SER A 104 -49.32 35.94 -10.09
C SER A 104 -47.94 35.32 -10.31
N ALA A 105 -47.36 35.54 -11.49
CA ALA A 105 -46.01 35.05 -11.80
C ALA A 105 -44.95 35.57 -10.83
N LYS A 106 -45.15 36.78 -10.29
CA LYS A 106 -44.28 37.40 -9.30
C LYS A 106 -44.28 36.61 -7.99
N GLU A 107 -45.45 36.24 -7.48
CA GLU A 107 -45.58 35.50 -6.22
C GLU A 107 -45.05 34.07 -6.34
N LEU A 108 -45.33 33.40 -7.46
CA LEU A 108 -44.76 32.08 -7.74
C LEU A 108 -43.23 32.12 -7.79
N LYS A 109 -42.65 33.14 -8.44
CA LYS A 109 -41.20 33.32 -8.51
C LYS A 109 -40.58 33.55 -7.12
N ILE A 110 -41.22 34.34 -6.27
CA ILE A 110 -40.76 34.59 -4.89
C ILE A 110 -40.79 33.28 -4.08
N PHE A 111 -41.88 32.52 -4.15
CA PHE A 111 -41.99 31.25 -3.46
C PHE A 111 -40.88 30.25 -3.86
N LEU A 112 -40.62 30.09 -5.16
CA LEU A 112 -39.57 29.19 -5.65
C LEU A 112 -38.17 29.65 -5.21
N TRP A 113 -37.93 30.97 -5.19
CA TRP A 113 -36.68 31.54 -4.69
C TRP A 113 -36.49 31.26 -3.19
N ASP A 114 -37.53 31.47 -2.38
CA ASP A 114 -37.51 31.20 -0.94
C ASP A 114 -37.29 29.72 -0.65
N MET A 115 -37.92 28.82 -1.40
CA MET A 115 -37.69 27.37 -1.30
C MET A 115 -36.26 26.97 -1.62
N LYS A 116 -35.72 27.51 -2.73
CA LYS A 116 -34.33 27.23 -3.13
C LYS A 116 -33.36 27.67 -2.03
N ASN A 117 -33.53 28.87 -1.49
CA ASN A 117 -32.67 29.39 -0.43
C ASN A 117 -32.82 28.59 0.87
N TYR A 118 -34.04 28.20 1.23
CA TYR A 118 -34.29 27.36 2.40
C TYR A 118 -33.60 26.01 2.28
N PHE A 119 -33.69 25.33 1.12
CA PHE A 119 -33.02 24.05 0.92
C PHE A 119 -31.51 24.15 1.02
N GLN A 120 -30.92 25.22 0.50
CA GLN A 120 -29.48 25.46 0.60
C GLN A 120 -29.07 25.74 2.06
N ALA A 121 -29.79 26.62 2.76
CA ALA A 121 -29.50 26.98 4.14
C ALA A 121 -29.74 25.82 5.13
N ALA A 122 -30.79 25.04 4.93
CA ALA A 122 -31.14 23.89 5.77
C ALA A 122 -30.49 22.58 5.32
N LYS A 123 -29.67 22.59 4.25
CA LYS A 123 -28.98 21.41 3.70
C LYS A 123 -29.93 20.23 3.43
N VAL A 124 -31.07 20.52 2.82
CA VAL A 124 -32.11 19.51 2.53
C VAL A 124 -31.65 18.57 1.40
N PRO A 125 -31.68 17.24 1.59
CA PRO A 125 -31.36 16.27 0.54
C PRO A 125 -32.31 16.36 -0.66
N ASP A 126 -31.83 16.09 -1.88
CA ASP A 126 -32.64 16.23 -3.10
C ASP A 126 -33.92 15.39 -3.09
N GLY A 127 -33.88 14.18 -2.51
CA GLY A 127 -35.04 13.29 -2.41
C GLY A 127 -36.18 13.81 -1.54
N GLU A 128 -35.92 14.80 -0.67
CA GLU A 128 -36.92 15.35 0.26
C GLU A 128 -37.51 16.70 -0.23
N LYS A 129 -36.86 17.37 -1.20
CA LYS A 129 -37.21 18.73 -1.63
C LYS A 129 -38.65 18.84 -2.15
N VAL A 130 -39.09 17.86 -2.94
CA VAL A 130 -40.46 17.84 -3.49
C VAL A 130 -41.48 17.71 -2.35
N PHE A 131 -41.27 16.74 -1.46
CA PHE A 131 -42.16 16.51 -0.30
C PHE A 131 -42.25 17.75 0.60
N ILE A 132 -41.12 18.38 0.90
CA ILE A 132 -41.10 19.60 1.72
C ILE A 132 -41.79 20.76 1.00
N THR A 133 -41.59 20.93 -0.31
CA THR A 133 -42.28 21.98 -1.09
C THR A 133 -43.79 21.85 -0.96
N ILE A 134 -44.33 20.63 -1.03
CA ILE A 134 -45.76 20.34 -0.87
C ILE A 134 -46.30 20.80 0.49
N MET A 135 -45.50 20.70 1.57
CA MET A 135 -45.92 21.15 2.91
C MET A 135 -46.18 22.66 3.00
N TYR A 136 -45.62 23.44 2.08
CA TYR A 136 -45.80 24.89 2.01
C TYR A 136 -46.74 25.32 0.88
N LEU A 137 -47.40 24.39 0.21
CA LEU A 137 -48.55 24.72 -0.64
C LEU A 137 -49.81 24.72 0.24
N VAL A 138 -50.68 25.73 0.05
CA VAL A 138 -51.94 25.88 0.79
C VAL A 138 -53.04 26.40 -0.16
N GLY A 139 -54.31 26.29 0.26
CA GLY A 139 -55.45 26.77 -0.53
C GLY A 139 -55.50 26.14 -1.93
N ASP A 140 -55.78 26.95 -2.94
CA ASP A 140 -55.91 26.52 -4.33
C ASP A 140 -54.60 25.96 -4.93
N ALA A 141 -53.44 26.14 -4.26
CA ALA A 141 -52.19 25.49 -4.66
C ALA A 141 -52.03 24.07 -4.09
N LYS A 142 -52.81 23.70 -3.08
CA LYS A 142 -52.71 22.40 -2.41
C LYS A 142 -53.83 21.50 -2.89
N PHE A 143 -53.55 20.76 -3.97
CA PHE A 143 -54.39 19.69 -4.57
C PHE A 143 -55.90 19.88 -4.47
#